data_AF-A0A8X6VSN2-F1
#
_entry.id   AF-A0A8X6VSN2-F1
#
_cell.length_a   1.000
_cell.length_b   1.000
_cell.length_c   1.000
_cell.angle_alpha   90.00
_cell.angle_beta   90.00
_cell.angle_gamma   90.00
#
_symmetry.space_group_name_H-M   'P 1'
#
loop_
_entity.id
_entity.type
_entity.pdbx_description
1 polymer ?
#
loop_
_entity_poly.entity_id
_entity_poly.type
_entity_poly.pdbx_seq_one_letter_code
_entity_poly.pdbx_strand_id
1 'polypeptide(L)'
;MSSKAQRRGSGYRRKRKRFHANQYTRKVSDTLDVDCISASAKKLCKENYIDKKVRNSNQSNGYRMINIDILLSELSKYLICPNCNTKAVLKENILYGLISEFYLECHSCSTLTTFKSSSVIASSKGYEVNTRITYAIRAVGLGFCGIKNFCTAMDLPPAVSQKSYERMLQKINLASREVADDSMKNAAKEEVSASGSNEICVSGDGTWKTRGHTSRIGVCSVIGDVTGKVIDVAVLSSCCKGCEKWRGPKSGHSYEQWKLKHQPHCVKNHIGSLPVNCK
;
A
#
# COMPACT_ATOMS: atom_id res chain seq x y z
N MET A 1 -55.22 -22.43 1.49
CA MET A 1 -54.51 -23.66 1.04
C MET A 1 -53.09 -23.28 0.68
N SER A 2 -52.11 -23.83 1.41
CA SER A 2 -50.70 -23.45 1.36
C SER A 2 -49.98 -24.18 0.23
N SER A 3 -49.39 -23.48 -0.73
CA SER A 3 -48.53 -24.08 -1.76
C SER A 3 -47.10 -24.21 -1.23
N LYS A 4 -46.69 -25.44 -0.94
CA LYS A 4 -45.34 -25.79 -0.52
C LYS A 4 -44.38 -25.63 -1.71
N ALA A 5 -43.47 -24.66 -1.64
CA ALA A 5 -42.34 -24.58 -2.54
C ALA A 5 -41.40 -25.78 -2.33
N GLN A 6 -41.22 -26.60 -3.37
CA GLN A 6 -40.33 -27.76 -3.39
C GLN A 6 -38.87 -27.33 -3.19
N ARG A 7 -38.19 -27.98 -2.23
CA ARG A 7 -36.74 -27.85 -2.01
C ARG A 7 -35.99 -28.45 -3.21
N ARG A 8 -35.22 -27.62 -3.93
CA ARG A 8 -34.29 -28.09 -4.96
C ARG A 8 -33.11 -28.82 -4.31
N GLY A 9 -32.90 -30.06 -4.75
CA GLY A 9 -31.86 -30.96 -4.24
C GLY A 9 -30.43 -30.45 -4.46
N SER A 10 -29.55 -30.81 -3.53
CA SER A 10 -28.12 -30.57 -3.59
C SER A 10 -27.46 -31.45 -4.65
N GLY A 11 -26.84 -30.86 -5.68
CA GLY A 11 -26.04 -31.63 -6.63
C GLY A 11 -25.47 -30.83 -7.79
N TYR A 12 -24.30 -30.22 -7.60
CA TYR A 12 -23.11 -30.31 -8.45
C TYR A 12 -22.14 -29.17 -8.08
N ARG A 13 -21.12 -29.47 -7.27
CA ARG A 13 -20.06 -28.52 -6.93
C ARG A 13 -19.21 -28.32 -8.18
N ARG A 14 -19.32 -27.17 -8.87
CA ARG A 14 -18.44 -26.83 -10.01
C ARG A 14 -16.99 -27.02 -9.57
N LYS A 15 -16.24 -27.90 -10.25
CA LYS A 15 -14.79 -28.05 -10.03
C LYS A 15 -14.15 -26.66 -10.12
N ARG A 16 -13.43 -26.24 -9.07
CA ARG A 16 -12.61 -25.02 -9.12
C ARG A 16 -11.66 -25.16 -10.32
N LYS A 17 -11.74 -24.24 -11.28
CA LYS A 17 -10.69 -24.13 -12.31
C LYS A 17 -9.37 -23.92 -11.58
N ARG A 18 -8.42 -24.84 -11.77
CA ARG A 18 -7.04 -24.65 -11.32
C ARG A 18 -6.49 -23.47 -12.11
N PHE A 19 -5.98 -22.46 -11.41
CA PHE A 19 -5.23 -21.41 -12.05
C PHE A 19 -3.89 -22.02 -12.48
N HIS A 20 -3.67 -22.14 -13.78
CA HIS A 20 -2.32 -22.29 -14.30
C HIS A 20 -1.78 -20.87 -14.43
N ALA A 21 -0.71 -20.58 -13.70
CA ALA A 21 0.03 -19.34 -13.88
C ALA A 21 0.41 -19.17 -15.36
N ASN A 22 0.75 -17.94 -15.76
CA ASN A 22 1.08 -17.57 -17.14
C ASN A 22 2.12 -18.52 -17.75
N GLN A 23 1.67 -19.58 -18.43
CA GLN A 23 2.50 -20.58 -19.12
C GLN A 23 2.97 -20.10 -20.50
N TYR A 24 2.82 -18.81 -20.79
CA TYR A 24 3.29 -18.21 -22.03
C TYR A 24 4.49 -17.31 -21.76
N THR A 25 5.66 -17.91 -21.58
CA THR A 25 6.89 -17.28 -22.08
C THR A 25 6.86 -17.44 -23.59
N ARG A 26 6.26 -16.46 -24.28
CA ARG A 26 6.40 -16.35 -25.73
C ARG A 26 7.89 -16.12 -25.99
N LYS A 27 8.55 -17.06 -26.68
CA LYS A 27 9.86 -16.78 -27.27
C LYS A 27 9.67 -15.57 -28.17
N VAL A 28 10.43 -14.51 -27.90
CA VAL A 28 10.48 -13.31 -28.75
C VAL A 28 10.89 -13.79 -30.14
N SER A 29 9.97 -13.67 -31.09
CA SER A 29 10.29 -13.71 -32.51
C SER A 29 10.07 -12.29 -33.02
N ASP A 30 11.04 -11.78 -33.76
CA ASP A 30 11.23 -10.36 -34.11
C ASP A 30 10.22 -9.80 -35.12
N THR A 31 8.95 -10.23 -35.07
CA THR A 31 7.88 -9.68 -35.90
C THR A 31 6.78 -9.13 -35.00
N LEU A 32 6.72 -7.80 -34.93
CA LEU A 32 5.76 -7.01 -34.16
C LEU A 32 4.32 -7.18 -34.68
N ASP A 33 3.58 -8.15 -34.14
CA ASP A 33 2.11 -8.13 -34.20
C ASP A 33 1.57 -7.26 -33.04
N VAL A 34 1.14 -6.05 -33.40
CA VAL A 34 0.71 -4.96 -32.50
C VAL A 34 -0.60 -5.27 -31.74
N ASP A 35 -1.29 -6.35 -32.08
CA ASP A 35 -2.65 -6.63 -31.61
C ASP A 35 -2.76 -7.48 -30.34
N CYS A 36 -1.65 -8.03 -29.82
CA CYS A 36 -1.70 -8.95 -28.67
C CYS A 36 -0.91 -8.49 -27.43
N ILE A 37 -0.64 -7.18 -27.32
CA ILE A 37 -0.07 -6.57 -26.11
C ILE A 37 -1.19 -6.35 -25.09
N SER A 38 -1.06 -6.92 -23.88
CA SER A 38 -2.03 -6.71 -22.80
C SER A 38 -2.20 -5.23 -22.46
N ALA A 39 -3.38 -4.83 -21.98
CA ALA A 39 -3.64 -3.44 -21.56
C ALA A 39 -2.62 -2.93 -20.53
N SER A 40 -2.09 -3.80 -19.68
CA SER A 40 -1.01 -3.47 -18.73
C SER A 40 0.32 -3.18 -19.42
N ALA A 41 0.71 -3.99 -20.41
CA ALA A 41 1.93 -3.77 -21.17
C ALA A 41 1.85 -2.50 -22.04
N LYS A 42 0.68 -2.20 -22.64
CA LYS A 42 0.47 -0.93 -23.37
C LYS A 42 0.61 0.30 -22.47
N LYS A 43 0.22 0.21 -21.19
CA LYS A 43 0.40 1.29 -20.20
C LYS A 43 1.87 1.48 -19.81
N LEU A 44 2.63 0.39 -19.64
CA LEU A 44 4.06 0.45 -19.34
C LEU A 44 4.90 0.98 -20.52
N CYS A 45 4.50 0.67 -21.77
CA CYS A 45 5.21 1.15 -22.96
C CYS A 45 5.05 2.65 -23.23
N LYS A 46 4.06 3.33 -22.64
CA LYS A 46 3.87 4.79 -22.80
C LYS A 46 4.73 5.61 -21.82
N GLU A 47 5.30 4.98 -20.81
CA GLU A 47 6.28 5.64 -19.94
C GLU A 47 7.67 5.50 -20.59
N ASN A 48 8.00 6.44 -21.47
CA ASN A 48 9.40 6.79 -21.70
C ASN A 48 9.95 7.43 -20.41
N TYR A 49 10.12 6.63 -19.36
CA TYR A 49 10.99 6.98 -18.26
C TYR A 49 12.41 6.93 -18.83
N ILE A 50 12.83 8.07 -19.37
CA ILE A 50 14.24 8.29 -19.69
C ILE A 50 14.96 8.25 -18.33
N ASP A 51 15.47 7.07 -17.97
CA ASP A 51 16.50 6.93 -16.94
C ASP A 51 17.75 7.64 -17.48
N LYS A 52 17.76 8.98 -17.46
CA LYS A 52 18.98 9.76 -17.57
C LYS A 52 19.79 9.44 -16.33
N LYS A 53 20.48 8.30 -16.35
CA LYS A 53 21.61 8.03 -15.48
C LYS A 53 22.72 9.01 -15.84
N VAL A 54 22.57 10.23 -15.34
CA VAL A 54 23.72 11.03 -14.97
C VAL A 54 24.34 10.28 -13.80
N ARG A 55 25.32 9.41 -14.09
CA ARG A 55 26.21 8.86 -13.08
C ARG A 55 27.09 10.00 -12.60
N ASN A 56 26.58 10.84 -11.71
CA ASN A 56 27.43 11.66 -10.87
C ASN A 56 28.04 10.73 -9.82
N SER A 57 29.35 10.54 -9.92
CA SER A 57 30.18 9.93 -8.89
C SER A 57 29.99 10.67 -7.56
N ASN A 58 29.74 9.92 -6.49
CA ASN A 58 29.68 10.31 -5.07
C ASN A 58 28.30 10.63 -4.44
N GLN A 59 27.19 10.11 -4.96
CA GLN A 59 25.92 10.19 -4.22
C GLN A 59 25.52 8.85 -3.61
N SER A 60 26.12 8.51 -2.46
CA SER A 60 25.73 7.36 -1.63
C SER A 60 24.47 7.67 -0.80
N ASN A 61 23.42 8.17 -1.45
CA ASN A 61 22.15 8.49 -0.78
C ASN A 61 21.15 7.32 -0.91
N GLY A 62 20.36 7.09 0.15
CA GLY A 62 19.23 6.15 0.17
C GLY A 62 19.48 4.85 0.94
N TYR A 63 18.47 3.98 0.94
CA TYR A 63 18.47 2.72 1.70
C TYR A 63 19.06 1.57 0.88
N ARG A 64 19.81 0.68 1.54
CA ARG A 64 20.37 -0.57 0.97
C ARG A 64 20.14 -1.71 1.96
N MET A 65 19.95 -2.91 1.43
CA MET A 65 19.97 -4.14 2.23
C MET A 65 21.41 -4.62 2.30
N ILE A 66 21.94 -4.74 3.50
CA ILE A 66 23.32 -5.12 3.76
C ILE A 66 23.27 -6.23 4.80
N ASN A 67 23.99 -7.33 4.54
CA ASN A 67 24.17 -8.37 5.55
C ASN A 67 25.02 -7.79 6.69
N ILE A 68 24.44 -7.72 7.89
CA ILE A 68 25.05 -7.08 9.05
C ILE A 68 26.32 -7.82 9.51
N ASP A 69 26.33 -9.15 9.47
CA ASP A 69 27.51 -9.93 9.87
C ASP A 69 28.71 -9.63 8.98
N ILE A 70 28.50 -9.56 7.66
CA ILE A 70 29.55 -9.21 6.71
C ILE A 70 30.06 -7.79 6.97
N LEU A 71 29.15 -6.84 7.13
CA LEU A 71 29.49 -5.43 7.36
C LEU A 71 30.29 -5.23 8.65
N LEU A 72 29.82 -5.78 9.76
CA LEU A 72 30.47 -5.64 11.06
C LEU A 72 31.81 -6.40 11.10
N SER A 73 31.89 -7.58 10.49
CA SER A 73 33.13 -8.35 10.39
C SER A 73 34.20 -7.61 9.60
N GLU A 74 33.83 -6.91 8.53
CA GLU A 74 34.79 -6.15 7.73
C GLU A 74 35.22 -4.85 8.41
N LEU A 75 34.27 -4.07 8.93
CA LEU A 75 34.57 -2.80 9.58
C LEU A 75 35.39 -2.98 10.87
N SER A 76 35.10 -4.02 11.66
CA SER A 76 35.81 -4.28 12.94
C SER A 76 37.31 -4.54 12.79
N LYS A 77 37.82 -4.82 11.58
CA LYS A 77 39.24 -4.96 11.28
C LYS A 77 39.99 -3.62 11.30
N TYR A 78 39.30 -2.54 10.96
CA TYR A 78 39.91 -1.24 10.68
C TYR A 78 39.44 -0.13 11.62
N LEU A 79 38.42 -0.39 12.46
CA LEU A 79 37.87 0.61 13.37
C LEU A 79 38.81 0.91 14.55
N ILE A 80 39.12 2.19 14.70
CA ILE A 80 40.00 2.74 15.74
C ILE A 80 39.21 3.79 16.54
N CYS A 81 39.43 3.84 17.85
CA CYS A 81 38.85 4.82 18.74
C CYS A 81 39.50 6.20 18.51
N PRO A 82 38.71 7.26 18.25
CA PRO A 82 39.27 8.59 17.99
C PRO A 82 39.94 9.23 19.23
N ASN A 83 39.64 8.76 20.43
CA ASN A 83 40.14 9.37 21.67
C ASN A 83 41.50 8.80 22.11
N CYS A 84 41.75 7.52 21.88
CA CYS A 84 42.95 6.82 22.40
C CYS A 84 43.68 5.98 21.35
N ASN A 85 43.24 6.00 20.09
CA ASN A 85 43.85 5.29 18.96
C ASN A 85 43.98 3.76 19.13
N THR A 86 43.20 3.17 20.04
CA THR A 86 43.10 1.71 20.20
C THR A 86 41.93 1.13 19.42
N LYS A 87 41.83 -0.20 19.34
CA LYS A 87 40.77 -0.89 18.60
C LYS A 87 39.38 -0.55 19.15
N ALA A 88 38.47 -0.16 18.25
CA ALA A 88 37.06 0.03 18.56
C ALA A 88 36.21 -1.10 17.96
N VAL A 89 35.08 -1.43 18.59
CA VAL A 89 34.14 -2.45 18.13
C VAL A 89 32.80 -1.81 17.82
N LEU A 90 32.32 -2.01 16.60
CA LEU A 90 30.96 -1.63 16.20
C LEU A 90 30.04 -2.83 16.42
N LYS A 91 28.92 -2.61 17.11
CA LYS A 91 27.91 -3.64 17.40
C LYS A 91 26.52 -3.10 17.12
N GLU A 92 25.61 -4.01 16.80
CA GLU A 92 24.17 -3.75 16.73
C GLU A 92 23.52 -4.17 18.06
N ASN A 93 22.57 -3.40 18.59
CA ASN A 93 21.89 -3.74 19.86
C ASN A 93 20.40 -3.98 19.65
N ILE A 94 19.68 -2.91 19.30
CA ILE A 94 18.22 -2.89 19.39
C ILE A 94 17.61 -2.72 18.01
N LEU A 95 16.66 -3.61 17.72
CA LEU A 95 15.88 -3.62 16.49
C LEU A 95 14.44 -3.22 16.81
N TYR A 96 13.95 -2.16 16.17
CA TYR A 96 12.54 -1.75 16.25
C TYR A 96 11.90 -1.75 14.84
N GLY A 97 11.46 -2.92 14.37
CA GLY A 97 11.16 -3.07 12.95
C GLY A 97 12.47 -3.15 12.17
N LEU A 98 12.59 -2.40 11.07
CA LEU A 98 13.76 -2.40 10.20
C LEU A 98 14.82 -1.36 10.57
N ILE A 99 14.84 -0.91 11.83
CA ILE A 99 15.84 0.04 12.31
C ILE A 99 16.86 -0.71 13.13
N SER A 100 18.11 -0.33 12.94
CA SER A 100 19.25 -0.80 13.72
C SER A 100 19.78 0.37 14.53
N GLU A 101 19.93 0.16 15.83
CA GLU A 101 20.74 1.02 16.69
C GLU A 101 22.13 0.41 16.84
N PHE A 102 23.13 1.17 16.39
CA PHE A 102 24.53 0.81 16.44
C PHE A 102 25.22 1.53 17.58
N TYR A 103 26.20 0.87 18.17
CA TYR A 103 27.11 1.48 19.13
C TYR A 103 28.55 1.14 18.81
N LEU A 104 29.41 2.14 18.94
CA LEU A 104 30.85 2.01 18.79
C LEU A 104 31.47 2.09 20.19
N GLU A 105 32.10 1.00 20.59
CA GLU A 105 32.64 0.78 21.93
C GLU A 105 34.17 0.68 21.87
N CYS A 106 34.84 1.43 22.75
CA CYS A 106 36.27 1.29 23.00
C CYS A 106 36.50 0.77 24.42
N HIS A 107 37.11 -0.41 24.54
CA HIS A 107 37.37 -1.04 25.84
C HIS A 107 38.54 -0.40 26.61
N SER A 108 39.44 0.31 25.93
CA SER A 108 40.60 0.93 26.59
C SER A 108 40.27 2.24 27.30
N CYS A 109 39.35 3.05 26.77
CA CYS A 109 38.98 4.34 27.35
C CYS A 109 37.48 4.48 27.65
N SER A 110 36.74 3.36 27.61
CA SER A 110 35.30 3.28 27.90
C SER A 110 34.43 4.25 27.09
N THR A 111 34.91 4.70 25.92
CA THR A 111 34.14 5.58 25.04
C THR A 111 33.06 4.79 24.34
N LEU A 112 31.83 5.31 24.40
CA LEU A 112 30.64 4.73 23.79
C LEU A 112 29.92 5.80 22.98
N THR A 113 29.78 5.59 21.68
CA THR A 113 28.93 6.44 20.81
C THR A 113 27.82 5.60 20.20
N THR A 114 26.66 6.22 19.95
CA THR A 114 25.49 5.53 19.41
C THR A 114 24.91 6.28 18.22
N PHE A 115 24.39 5.53 17.25
CA PHE A 115 23.69 6.10 16.09
C PHE A 115 22.67 5.11 15.54
N LYS A 116 21.73 5.60 14.72
CA LYS A 116 20.62 4.79 14.18
C LYS A 116 20.65 4.76 12.66
N SER A 117 20.20 3.64 12.08
CA SER A 117 20.19 3.42 10.62
C SER A 117 19.11 4.20 9.86
N SER A 118 18.20 4.88 10.56
CA SER A 118 17.10 5.63 9.96
C SER A 118 16.80 6.90 10.76
N SER A 119 16.43 7.96 10.04
CA SER A 119 15.93 9.19 10.63
C SER A 119 14.56 8.98 11.31
N VAL A 120 14.26 9.82 12.29
CA VAL A 120 12.92 9.93 12.89
C VAL A 120 12.12 10.97 12.11
N ILE A 121 10.89 10.63 11.75
CA ILE A 121 9.95 11.58 11.15
C ILE A 121 9.44 12.50 12.27
N ALA A 122 9.82 13.78 12.22
CA ALA A 122 9.55 14.78 13.24
C ALA A 122 8.06 14.85 13.66
N SER A 123 7.15 14.81 12.70
CA SER A 123 5.69 14.88 12.93
C SER A 123 5.09 13.62 13.55
N SER A 124 5.84 12.52 13.59
CA SER A 124 5.26 11.18 13.65
C SER A 124 5.83 10.31 14.78
N LYS A 125 7.00 10.68 15.33
CA LYS A 125 7.80 9.87 16.28
C LYS A 125 8.06 8.43 15.80
N GLY A 126 7.84 8.17 14.50
CA GLY A 126 8.11 6.93 13.82
C GLY A 126 9.33 7.09 12.93
N TYR A 127 10.02 6.00 12.66
CA TYR A 127 11.20 6.04 11.81
C TYR A 127 10.84 5.92 10.34
N GLU A 128 11.64 6.59 9.52
CA GLU A 128 11.43 6.71 8.09
C GLU A 128 11.43 5.35 7.38
N VAL A 129 12.40 4.47 7.67
CA VAL A 129 12.51 3.13 7.07
C VAL A 129 11.23 2.29 7.25
N ASN A 130 10.63 2.34 8.44
CA ASN A 130 9.41 1.60 8.77
C ASN A 130 8.19 2.17 8.03
N THR A 131 8.16 3.49 7.82
CA THR A 131 7.09 4.15 7.03
C THR A 131 7.26 3.81 5.54
N ARG A 132 8.50 3.81 5.04
CA ARG A 132 8.83 3.46 3.65
C ARG A 132 8.45 2.03 3.31
N ILE A 133 8.82 1.04 4.14
CA ILE A 133 8.42 -0.36 3.87
C ILE A 133 6.90 -0.53 3.92
N THR A 134 6.22 0.20 4.81
CA THR A 134 4.76 0.18 4.89
C THR A 134 4.15 0.72 3.60
N TYR A 135 4.62 1.86 3.11
CA TYR A 135 4.19 2.43 1.84
C TYR A 135 4.49 1.49 0.65
N ALA A 136 5.71 0.99 0.55
CA ALA A 136 6.14 0.10 -0.53
C ALA A 136 5.29 -1.17 -0.61
N ILE A 137 5.05 -1.84 0.53
CA ILE A 137 4.23 -3.06 0.57
C ILE A 137 2.76 -2.76 0.24
N ARG A 138 2.23 -1.58 0.61
CA ARG A 138 0.89 -1.15 0.20
C ARG A 138 0.81 -0.85 -1.30
N ALA A 139 1.83 -0.23 -1.88
CA ALA A 139 1.90 0.09 -3.30
C ALA A 139 1.87 -1.17 -4.17
N VAL A 140 2.50 -2.28 -3.73
CA VAL A 140 2.42 -3.58 -4.42
C VAL A 140 1.13 -4.37 -4.10
N GLY A 141 0.16 -3.76 -3.41
CA GLY A 141 -1.14 -4.37 -3.12
C GLY A 141 -1.14 -5.35 -1.93
N LEU A 142 -0.05 -5.43 -1.17
CA LEU A 142 0.06 -6.27 0.01
C LEU A 142 -0.26 -5.51 1.30
N GLY A 143 -0.45 -6.25 2.39
CA GLY A 143 -0.74 -5.69 3.71
C GLY A 143 0.35 -6.03 4.72
N PHE A 144 0.04 -5.92 6.01
CA PHE A 144 0.97 -6.24 7.10
C PHE A 144 1.59 -7.64 6.99
N CYS A 145 0.80 -8.66 6.64
CA CYS A 145 1.31 -10.01 6.42
C CYS A 145 2.33 -10.06 5.27
N GLY A 146 2.22 -9.18 4.28
CA GLY A 146 3.22 -9.01 3.23
C GLY A 146 4.55 -8.52 3.77
N ILE A 147 4.54 -7.54 4.69
CA ILE A 147 5.77 -7.08 5.37
C ILE A 147 6.41 -8.23 6.15
N LYS A 148 5.61 -8.98 6.92
CA LYS A 148 6.10 -10.13 7.69
C LYS A 148 6.76 -11.18 6.79
N ASN A 149 6.04 -11.62 5.75
CA ASN A 149 6.55 -12.61 4.81
C ASN A 149 7.81 -12.12 4.10
N PHE A 150 7.84 -10.85 3.70
CA PHE A 150 9.00 -10.23 3.09
C PHE A 150 10.21 -10.22 4.03
N CYS A 151 10.02 -9.78 5.28
CA CYS A 151 11.12 -9.74 6.26
C CYS A 151 11.64 -11.14 6.55
N THR A 152 10.75 -12.12 6.78
CA THR A 152 11.14 -13.51 7.02
C THR A 152 11.87 -14.13 5.81
N ALA A 153 11.39 -13.90 4.59
CA ALA A 153 12.00 -14.47 3.40
C ALA A 153 13.39 -13.87 3.09
N MET A 154 13.63 -12.62 3.50
CA MET A 154 14.87 -11.90 3.28
C MET A 154 15.84 -11.97 4.47
N ASP A 155 15.51 -12.74 5.51
CA ASP A 155 16.25 -12.80 6.77
C ASP A 155 16.49 -11.41 7.40
N LEU A 156 15.45 -10.58 7.37
CA LEU A 156 15.45 -9.24 7.97
C LEU A 156 14.90 -9.28 9.40
N PRO A 157 15.18 -8.24 10.21
CA PRO A 157 14.57 -8.09 11.52
C PRO A 157 13.04 -8.19 11.47
N PRO A 158 12.39 -8.63 12.58
CA PRO A 158 10.95 -8.72 12.63
C PRO A 158 10.28 -7.40 12.27
N ALA A 159 9.22 -7.48 11.46
CA ALA A 159 8.40 -6.33 11.14
C ALA A 159 7.90 -5.62 12.41
N VAL A 160 7.62 -4.33 12.31
CA VAL A 160 6.98 -3.56 13.39
C VAL A 160 5.71 -4.24 13.90
N SER A 161 5.27 -3.91 15.12
CA SER A 161 4.00 -4.40 15.64
C SER A 161 2.81 -4.02 14.75
N GLN A 162 1.74 -4.82 14.78
CA GLN A 162 0.49 -4.55 14.06
C GLN A 162 -0.04 -3.13 14.36
N LYS A 163 -0.02 -2.73 15.63
CA LYS A 163 -0.47 -1.41 16.09
C LYS A 163 0.38 -0.28 15.48
N SER A 164 1.70 -0.46 15.43
CA SER A 164 2.60 0.51 14.80
C SER A 164 2.35 0.58 13.28
N TYR A 165 2.16 -0.56 12.62
CA TYR A 165 1.79 -0.61 11.20
C TYR A 165 0.49 0.13 10.91
N GLU A 166 -0.57 -0.12 11.69
CA GLU A 166 -1.88 0.53 11.49
C GLU A 166 -1.78 2.06 11.65
N ARG A 167 -1.02 2.53 12.63
CA ARG A 167 -0.76 3.96 12.83
C ARG A 167 -0.01 4.58 11.65
N MET A 168 1.00 3.90 11.11
CA MET A 168 1.72 4.38 9.92
C MET A 168 0.80 4.37 8.69
N LEU A 169 0.01 3.32 8.52
CA LEU A 169 -0.94 3.19 7.42
C LEU A 169 -1.99 4.32 7.44
N GLN A 170 -2.49 4.71 8.61
CA GLN A 170 -3.39 5.86 8.74
C GLN A 170 -2.75 7.15 8.23
N LYS A 171 -1.51 7.43 8.63
CA LYS A 171 -0.77 8.63 8.17
C LYS A 171 -0.51 8.60 6.67
N ILE A 172 -0.09 7.45 6.14
CA ILE A 172 0.11 7.25 4.70
C ILE A 172 -1.20 7.47 3.96
N ASN A 173 -2.32 6.96 4.46
CA ASN A 173 -3.63 7.17 3.83
C ASN A 173 -4.05 8.64 3.84
N LEU A 174 -3.78 9.38 4.92
CA LEU A 174 -4.06 10.83 4.98
C LEU A 174 -3.24 11.59 3.93
N ALA A 175 -1.92 11.40 3.92
CA ALA A 175 -1.05 12.04 2.95
C ALA A 175 -1.38 11.63 1.49
N SER A 176 -1.73 10.36 1.27
CA SER A 176 -2.13 9.88 -0.06
C SER A 176 -3.44 10.48 -0.53
N ARG A 177 -4.38 10.77 0.39
CA ARG A 177 -5.64 11.45 0.07
C ARG A 177 -5.39 12.90 -0.31
N GLU A 178 -4.58 13.62 0.47
CA GLU A 178 -4.24 15.02 0.15
C GLU A 178 -3.60 15.13 -1.24
N VAL A 179 -2.62 14.27 -1.54
CA VAL A 179 -1.99 14.22 -2.88
C VAL A 179 -3.00 13.84 -3.97
N ALA A 180 -3.90 12.89 -3.70
CA ALA A 180 -4.94 12.51 -4.66
C ALA A 180 -5.92 13.65 -4.92
N ASP A 181 -6.38 14.34 -3.87
CA ASP A 181 -7.30 15.47 -3.97
C ASP A 181 -6.69 16.61 -4.78
N ASP A 182 -5.43 16.94 -4.54
CA ASP A 182 -4.75 17.99 -5.30
C ASP A 182 -4.49 17.56 -6.75
N SER A 183 -4.14 16.29 -6.98
CA SER A 183 -4.03 15.74 -8.33
C SER A 183 -5.36 15.80 -9.09
N MET A 184 -6.48 15.47 -8.44
CA MET A 184 -7.82 15.48 -9.02
C MET A 184 -8.31 16.91 -9.29
N LYS A 185 -8.06 17.86 -8.39
CA LYS A 185 -8.34 19.29 -8.63
C LYS A 185 -7.57 19.83 -9.83
N ASN A 186 -6.31 19.45 -9.98
CA ASN A 186 -5.50 19.85 -11.12
C ASN A 186 -6.03 19.22 -12.41
N ALA A 187 -6.38 17.92 -12.38
CA ALA A 187 -7.01 17.25 -13.52
C ALA A 187 -8.33 17.93 -13.94
N ALA A 188 -9.17 18.35 -12.99
CA ALA A 188 -10.40 19.08 -13.26
C ALA A 188 -10.15 20.41 -14.00
N LYS A 189 -9.16 21.19 -13.54
CA LYS A 189 -8.78 22.46 -14.16
C LYS A 189 -8.24 22.28 -15.58
N GLU A 190 -7.43 21.25 -15.78
CA GLU A 190 -6.91 20.90 -17.10
C GLU A 190 -8.04 20.49 -18.05
N GLU A 191 -9.03 19.74 -17.58
CA GLU A 191 -10.19 19.34 -18.38
C GLU A 191 -11.02 20.54 -18.84
N VAL A 192 -11.32 21.49 -17.93
CA VAL A 192 -12.05 22.73 -18.26
C VAL A 192 -11.27 23.55 -19.29
N SER A 193 -9.95 23.66 -19.11
CA SER A 193 -9.09 24.40 -20.04
C SER A 193 -9.02 23.74 -21.42
N ALA A 194 -8.99 22.40 -21.48
CA ALA A 194 -8.96 21.65 -22.72
C ALA A 194 -10.32 21.63 -23.45
N SER A 195 -11.43 21.65 -22.70
CA SER A 195 -12.79 21.65 -23.25
C SER A 195 -13.22 23.05 -23.73
N GLY A 196 -12.60 24.12 -23.22
CA GLY A 196 -12.98 25.51 -23.51
C GLY A 196 -14.34 25.91 -22.92
N SER A 197 -14.90 25.11 -22.01
CA SER A 197 -16.22 25.25 -21.39
C SER A 197 -16.17 24.81 -19.92
N ASN A 198 -17.02 25.40 -19.08
CA ASN A 198 -17.25 24.95 -17.70
C ASN A 198 -18.14 23.71 -17.64
N GLU A 199 -18.85 23.38 -18.72
CA GLU A 199 -19.59 22.14 -18.88
C GLU A 199 -18.66 21.10 -19.52
N ILE A 200 -18.18 20.17 -18.69
CA ILE A 200 -17.26 19.12 -19.11
C ILE A 200 -18.00 17.80 -19.33
N CYS A 201 -17.65 17.09 -20.40
CA CYS A 201 -18.10 15.72 -20.60
C CYS A 201 -17.23 14.79 -19.75
N VAL A 202 -17.85 13.78 -19.13
CA VAL A 202 -17.15 12.83 -18.27
C VAL A 202 -17.59 11.41 -18.56
N SER A 203 -16.64 10.49 -18.45
CA SER A 203 -16.89 9.05 -18.40
C SER A 203 -16.74 8.53 -16.97
N GLY A 204 -17.34 7.38 -16.67
CA GLY A 204 -17.27 6.75 -15.34
C GLY A 204 -16.73 5.33 -15.42
N ASP A 205 -15.85 4.95 -14.49
CA ASP A 205 -15.43 3.57 -14.30
C ASP A 205 -15.57 3.14 -12.84
N GLY A 206 -15.79 1.85 -12.62
CA GLY A 206 -16.08 1.27 -11.32
C GLY A 206 -15.30 -0.01 -11.07
N THR A 207 -14.77 -0.17 -9.86
CA THR A 207 -14.10 -1.39 -9.41
C THR A 207 -14.64 -1.87 -8.07
N TRP A 208 -14.53 -3.17 -7.82
CA TRP A 208 -15.02 -3.81 -6.60
C TRP A 208 -13.91 -4.55 -5.89
N LYS A 209 -13.95 -4.54 -4.56
CA LYS A 209 -12.95 -5.21 -3.72
C LYS A 209 -12.88 -6.72 -3.97
N THR A 210 -14.01 -7.36 -4.24
CA THR A 210 -14.08 -8.81 -4.50
C THR A 210 -14.74 -9.08 -5.84
N ARG A 211 -14.28 -10.11 -6.55
CA ARG A 211 -14.91 -10.56 -7.80
C ARG A 211 -16.32 -11.09 -7.55
N GLY A 212 -17.21 -10.87 -8.51
CA GLY A 212 -18.61 -11.31 -8.48
C GLY A 212 -19.56 -10.32 -7.81
N HIS A 213 -20.86 -10.68 -7.79
CA HIS A 213 -21.96 -9.81 -7.33
C HIS A 213 -22.09 -9.71 -5.80
N THR A 214 -21.05 -10.06 -5.04
CA THR A 214 -21.08 -10.09 -3.57
C THR A 214 -20.17 -9.04 -2.92
N SER A 215 -19.60 -8.12 -3.70
CA SER A 215 -18.76 -7.08 -3.13
C SER A 215 -19.58 -6.13 -2.28
N ARG A 216 -19.06 -5.81 -1.09
CA ARG A 216 -19.64 -4.84 -0.15
C ARG A 216 -18.91 -3.50 -0.16
N ILE A 217 -17.83 -3.41 -0.95
CA ILE A 217 -17.00 -2.22 -1.12
C ILE A 217 -16.71 -2.05 -2.61
N GLY A 218 -16.99 -0.86 -3.13
CA GLY A 218 -16.70 -0.45 -4.49
C GLY A 218 -16.04 0.91 -4.51
N VAL A 219 -15.39 1.22 -5.63
CA VAL A 219 -14.83 2.53 -5.92
C VAL A 219 -15.33 2.92 -7.31
N CYS A 220 -15.88 4.11 -7.42
CA CYS A 220 -16.25 4.73 -8.69
C CYS A 220 -15.26 5.87 -8.96
N SER A 221 -14.86 6.05 -10.21
CA SER A 221 -14.03 7.15 -10.67
C SER A 221 -14.72 7.88 -11.82
N VAL A 222 -14.69 9.20 -11.78
CA VAL A 222 -15.11 10.09 -12.86
C VAL A 222 -13.86 10.52 -13.63
N ILE A 223 -13.91 10.40 -14.95
CA ILE A 223 -12.77 10.59 -15.85
C ILE A 223 -13.16 11.64 -16.89
N GLY A 224 -12.33 12.67 -17.09
CA GLY A 224 -12.52 13.66 -18.13
C GLY A 224 -12.47 13.04 -19.52
N ASP A 225 -13.42 13.39 -20.38
CA ASP A 225 -13.51 12.84 -21.75
C ASP A 225 -12.32 13.29 -22.62
N VAL A 226 -11.85 14.53 -22.44
CA VAL A 226 -10.78 15.12 -23.25
C VAL A 226 -9.40 14.73 -22.74
N THR A 227 -9.12 14.92 -21.45
CA THR A 227 -7.79 14.63 -20.88
C THR A 227 -7.58 13.15 -20.53
N GLY A 228 -8.66 12.39 -20.36
CA GLY A 228 -8.60 11.00 -19.88
C GLY A 228 -8.09 10.88 -18.44
N LYS A 229 -8.05 11.97 -17.66
CA LYS A 229 -7.58 11.99 -16.27
C LYS A 229 -8.74 11.79 -15.30
N VAL A 230 -8.44 11.22 -14.14
CA VAL A 230 -9.43 11.06 -13.06
C VAL A 230 -9.66 12.41 -12.39
N ILE A 231 -10.92 12.85 -12.39
CA ILE A 231 -11.37 14.15 -11.86
C ILE A 231 -11.97 13.99 -10.46
N ASP A 232 -12.61 12.86 -10.18
CA ASP A 232 -13.16 12.57 -8.86
C ASP A 232 -13.23 11.06 -8.61
N VAL A 233 -13.24 10.65 -7.33
CA VAL A 233 -13.43 9.27 -6.90
C VAL A 233 -14.37 9.16 -5.70
N ALA A 234 -15.28 8.19 -5.75
CA ALA A 234 -16.19 7.87 -4.66
C ALA A 234 -15.99 6.43 -4.17
N VAL A 235 -15.68 6.26 -2.89
CA VAL A 235 -15.66 4.93 -2.24
C VAL A 235 -17.05 4.63 -1.68
N LEU A 236 -17.68 3.59 -2.21
CA LEU A 236 -19.01 3.13 -1.81
C LEU A 236 -18.89 1.87 -0.95
N SER A 237 -19.54 1.87 0.21
CA SER A 237 -19.57 0.73 1.12
C SER A 237 -20.98 0.46 1.62
N SER A 238 -21.44 -0.77 1.43
CA SER A 238 -22.68 -1.29 2.01
C SER A 238 -22.46 -1.90 3.40
N CYS A 239 -21.23 -1.81 3.92
CA CYS A 239 -20.82 -2.40 5.19
C CYS A 239 -20.05 -1.44 6.08
N CYS A 240 -20.17 -1.63 7.40
CA CYS A 240 -19.32 -0.97 8.37
C CYS A 240 -19.00 -1.98 9.47
N LYS A 241 -17.71 -2.15 9.79
CA LYS A 241 -17.29 -3.07 10.86
C LYS A 241 -17.76 -2.61 12.23
N GLY A 242 -17.90 -1.30 12.46
CA GLY A 242 -18.53 -0.76 13.67
C GLY A 242 -20.00 -1.18 13.78
N CYS A 243 -20.76 -1.08 12.68
CA CYS A 243 -22.14 -1.57 12.62
C CYS A 243 -22.25 -3.08 12.89
N GLU A 244 -21.31 -3.88 12.39
CA GLU A 244 -21.31 -5.34 12.60
C GLU A 244 -21.00 -5.75 14.05
N LYS A 245 -20.39 -4.87 14.85
CA LYS A 245 -20.08 -5.15 16.26
C LYS A 245 -21.29 -5.02 17.17
N TRP A 246 -22.36 -4.33 16.76
CA TRP A 246 -23.58 -4.23 17.55
C TRP A 246 -24.26 -5.61 17.63
N ARG A 247 -24.48 -6.10 18.86
CA ARG A 247 -25.10 -7.41 19.11
C ARG A 247 -26.52 -7.33 19.68
N GLY A 248 -27.02 -6.13 19.98
CA GLY A 248 -28.37 -5.94 20.48
C GLY A 248 -29.43 -5.91 19.37
N PRO A 249 -30.72 -5.82 19.73
CA PRO A 249 -31.78 -5.53 18.76
C PRO A 249 -31.50 -4.20 18.06
N LYS A 250 -31.91 -4.09 16.79
CA LYS A 250 -31.81 -2.84 16.00
C LYS A 250 -33.05 -1.96 16.20
N SER A 251 -33.51 -1.88 17.43
CA SER A 251 -34.71 -1.17 17.83
C SER A 251 -34.58 -0.74 19.29
N GLY A 252 -35.34 0.29 19.66
CA GLY A 252 -35.38 0.84 21.01
C GLY A 252 -34.29 1.86 21.30
N HIS A 253 -34.44 2.50 22.46
CA HIS A 253 -33.65 3.66 22.88
C HIS A 253 -32.14 3.39 22.95
N SER A 254 -31.73 2.19 23.37
CA SER A 254 -30.31 1.81 23.45
C SER A 254 -29.63 1.75 22.08
N TYR A 255 -30.35 1.29 21.04
CA TYR A 255 -29.85 1.28 19.68
C TYR A 255 -29.75 2.69 19.09
N GLU A 256 -30.74 3.55 19.37
CA GLU A 256 -30.74 4.94 18.90
C GLU A 256 -29.57 5.74 19.48
N GLN A 257 -29.33 5.64 20.79
CA GLN A 257 -28.18 6.26 21.44
C GLN A 257 -26.85 5.76 20.86
N TRP A 258 -26.72 4.45 20.63
CA TRP A 258 -25.53 3.90 19.99
C TRP A 258 -25.37 4.39 18.55
N LYS A 259 -26.46 4.43 17.77
CA LYS A 259 -26.47 4.84 16.36
C LYS A 259 -26.02 6.30 16.22
N LEU A 260 -26.53 7.20 17.08
CA LEU A 260 -26.11 8.60 17.11
C LEU A 260 -24.61 8.73 17.39
N LYS A 261 -24.08 7.99 18.37
CA LYS A 261 -22.64 7.97 18.66
C LYS A 261 -21.80 7.36 17.54
N HIS A 262 -22.33 6.36 16.82
CA HIS A 262 -21.61 5.68 15.74
C HIS A 262 -21.64 6.42 14.40
N GLN A 263 -22.70 7.20 14.14
CA GLN A 263 -22.94 7.84 12.84
C GLN A 263 -21.74 8.63 12.30
N PRO A 264 -21.02 9.45 13.08
CA PRO A 264 -19.84 10.18 12.58
C PRO A 264 -18.69 9.28 12.12
N HIS A 265 -18.65 8.03 12.58
CA HIS A 265 -17.62 7.04 12.26
C HIS A 265 -18.14 5.92 11.34
N CYS A 266 -19.39 6.01 10.89
CA CYS A 266 -20.00 4.99 10.07
C CYS A 266 -19.52 5.12 8.62
N VAL A 267 -18.75 4.14 8.16
CA VAL A 267 -18.27 4.10 6.76
C VAL A 267 -19.30 3.52 5.78
N LYS A 268 -20.51 3.19 6.24
CA LYS A 268 -21.57 2.68 5.36
C LYS A 268 -22.30 3.86 4.72
N ASN A 269 -22.11 4.04 3.42
CA ASN A 269 -22.69 5.13 2.63
C ASN A 269 -23.50 4.63 1.41
N HIS A 270 -23.61 3.31 1.20
CA HIS A 270 -24.38 2.72 0.11
C HIS A 270 -25.47 1.76 0.61
N ILE A 271 -26.62 1.76 -0.06
CA ILE A 271 -27.72 0.83 0.18
C ILE A 271 -28.02 0.10 -1.14
N GLY A 272 -28.18 -1.22 -1.07
CA GLY A 272 -28.40 -2.08 -2.23
C GLY A 272 -27.13 -2.74 -2.75
N SER A 273 -27.25 -3.41 -3.90
CA SER A 273 -26.10 -3.91 -4.66
C SER A 273 -25.28 -2.73 -5.18
N LEU A 274 -23.95 -2.84 -5.15
CA LEU A 274 -23.11 -1.84 -5.81
C LEU A 274 -23.44 -1.85 -7.31
N PRO A 275 -23.59 -0.68 -7.96
CA PRO A 275 -23.89 -0.62 -9.39
C PRO A 275 -22.86 -1.46 -10.12
N VAL A 276 -23.32 -2.28 -11.05
CA VAL A 276 -22.47 -3.15 -11.88
C VAL A 276 -22.32 -2.42 -13.20
N ASN A 277 -21.09 -2.12 -13.63
CA ASN A 277 -20.86 -1.75 -15.02
C ASN A 277 -21.17 -3.01 -15.86
N CYS A 278 -22.40 -3.11 -16.33
CA CYS A 278 -22.71 -3.90 -17.51
C CYS A 278 -22.03 -3.18 -18.67
N LYS A 279 -20.91 -3.73 -19.13
CA LYS A 279 -20.35 -3.39 -20.44
C LYS A 279 -21.34 -3.78 -21.53
#